data_AF-K0DF16-F1
#
_entry.id   AF-K0DF16-F1
#
_cell.length_a   1.000
_cell.length_b   1.000
_cell.length_c   1.000
_cell.angle_alpha   90.00
_cell.angle_beta   90.00
_cell.angle_gamma   90.00
#
_symmetry.space_group_name_H-M   'P 1'
#
loop_
_entity.id
_entity.type
_entity.pdbx_description
1 polymer ?
#
loop_
_entity_poly.entity_id
_entity_poly.type
_entity_poly.pdbx_seq_one_letter_code
_entity_poly.pdbx_strand_id
1 'polypeptide(L)'
;MIKRQSATILVSTIIIMGVLSGVFLLQNVAFNAQLRARSELIELTVIDNIQLQASLKYSQQKAHNQTVGEANVIVTGNKLLINYNGTRHTRQLLVKPT
;
A
#
# COMPACT_ATOMS: atom_id res chain seq x y z
N MET A 1 54.19 -8.54 -22.64
CA MET A 1 52.95 -7.73 -22.81
C MET A 1 51.66 -8.50 -22.48
N ILE A 2 51.53 -9.77 -22.86
CA ILE A 2 50.31 -10.60 -22.67
C ILE A 2 49.82 -10.70 -21.21
N LYS A 3 50.73 -10.88 -20.24
CA LYS A 3 50.37 -10.96 -18.80
C LYS A 3 49.77 -9.67 -18.23
N ARG A 4 50.21 -8.49 -18.72
CA ARG A 4 49.68 -7.18 -18.28
C ARG A 4 48.29 -6.93 -18.86
N GLN A 5 48.05 -7.25 -20.13
CA GLN A 5 46.72 -7.15 -20.75
C GLN A 5 45.69 -8.07 -20.07
N SER A 6 46.06 -9.32 -19.78
CA SER A 6 45.17 -10.27 -19.10
C SER A 6 44.81 -9.80 -17.67
N ALA A 7 45.76 -9.23 -16.93
CA ALA A 7 45.49 -8.65 -15.62
C ALA A 7 44.57 -7.41 -15.69
N THR A 8 44.75 -6.54 -16.69
CA THR A 8 43.88 -5.37 -16.89
C THR A 8 42.44 -5.77 -17.24
N ILE A 9 42.25 -6.80 -18.06
CA ILE A 9 40.91 -7.32 -18.41
C ILE A 9 40.22 -7.93 -17.17
N LEU A 10 40.96 -8.67 -16.35
CA LEU A 10 40.41 -9.27 -15.14
C LEU A 10 39.95 -8.21 -14.13
N VAL A 11 40.79 -7.20 -13.88
CA VAL A 11 40.47 -6.12 -12.94
C VAL A 11 39.27 -5.31 -13.41
N SER A 12 39.20 -4.94 -14.70
CA SER A 12 38.06 -4.19 -15.22
C SER A 12 36.77 -4.99 -15.16
N THR A 13 36.82 -6.30 -15.42
CA THR A 13 35.65 -7.20 -15.32
C THR A 13 35.14 -7.30 -13.88
N ILE A 14 36.05 -7.42 -12.90
CA ILE A 14 35.68 -7.45 -11.48
C ILE A 14 35.03 -6.13 -11.06
N ILE A 15 35.56 -5.00 -11.50
CA ILE A 15 34.98 -3.68 -11.21
C ILE A 15 33.58 -3.57 -11.81
N ILE A 16 33.39 -3.97 -13.07
CA ILE A 16 32.09 -3.93 -13.74
C ILE A 16 31.08 -4.84 -13.02
N MET A 17 31.47 -6.07 -12.66
CA MET A 17 30.65 -6.99 -11.87
C MET A 17 30.28 -6.40 -10.50
N GLY A 18 31.23 -5.74 -9.82
CA GLY A 18 31.00 -5.08 -8.54
C GLY A 18 29.99 -3.93 -8.64
N VAL A 19 30.12 -3.09 -9.67
CA VAL A 19 29.18 -1.99 -9.91
C VAL A 19 27.79 -2.52 -10.27
N LEU A 20 27.71 -3.50 -11.18
CA LEU A 20 26.43 -4.08 -11.59
C LEU A 20 25.71 -4.73 -10.41
N SER A 21 26.42 -5.54 -9.61
CA SER A 21 25.82 -6.17 -8.43
C SER A 21 25.32 -5.14 -7.40
N GLY A 22 26.08 -4.07 -7.14
CA GLY A 22 25.63 -2.97 -6.30
C GLY A 22 24.37 -2.28 -6.84
N VAL A 23 24.32 -2.02 -8.15
CA VAL A 23 23.15 -1.41 -8.81
C VAL A 23 21.92 -2.33 -8.75
N PHE A 24 22.08 -3.64 -8.90
CA PHE A 24 20.98 -4.60 -8.76
C PHE A 24 20.42 -4.62 -7.33
N LEU A 25 21.28 -4.59 -6.31
CA LEU A 25 20.84 -4.54 -4.92
C LEU A 25 20.03 -3.27 -4.63
N LEU A 26 20.50 -2.11 -5.10
CA LEU A 26 19.79 -0.84 -4.93
C LEU A 26 18.44 -0.83 -5.65
N GLN A 27 18.37 -1.35 -6.87
CA GLN A 27 17.10 -1.50 -7.60
C GLN A 27 16.11 -2.40 -6.85
N ASN A 28 16.59 -3.52 -6.29
CA ASN A 28 15.74 -4.43 -5.52
C ASN A 28 15.18 -3.75 -4.26
N VAL A 29 16.01 -3.02 -3.51
CA VAL A 29 15.56 -2.28 -2.32
C VAL A 29 14.52 -1.20 -2.71
N ALA A 30 14.80 -0.42 -3.76
CA ALA A 30 13.88 0.61 -4.23
C ALA A 30 12.54 0.02 -4.71
N PHE A 31 12.58 -1.09 -5.45
CA PHE A 31 11.38 -1.79 -5.91
C PHE A 31 10.55 -2.32 -4.74
N ASN A 32 11.18 -2.94 -3.74
CA ASN A 32 10.49 -3.45 -2.56
C ASN A 32 9.85 -2.32 -1.73
N ALA A 33 10.53 -1.18 -1.59
CA ALA A 33 9.96 0.00 -0.95
C ALA A 33 8.73 0.53 -1.71
N GLN A 34 8.80 0.58 -3.05
CA GLN A 34 7.66 0.97 -3.88
C GLN A 34 6.49 -0.01 -3.77
N LEU A 35 6.74 -1.32 -3.73
CA LEU A 35 5.70 -2.32 -3.54
C LEU A 35 5.00 -2.16 -2.19
N ARG A 36 5.76 -1.92 -1.12
CA ARG A 36 5.20 -1.68 0.21
C ARG A 36 4.32 -0.42 0.22
N ALA A 37 4.84 0.69 -0.30
CA ALA A 37 4.08 1.95 -0.38
C ALA A 37 2.79 1.79 -1.21
N ARG A 38 2.85 1.06 -2.33
CA ARG A 38 1.65 0.74 -3.13
C ARG A 38 0.65 -0.11 -2.37
N SER A 39 1.11 -1.13 -1.64
CA SER A 39 0.24 -1.97 -0.83
C SER A 39 -0.50 -1.17 0.24
N GLU A 40 0.22 -0.28 0.94
CA GLU A 40 -0.37 0.62 1.94
C GLU A 40 -1.39 1.58 1.31
N LEU A 41 -1.08 2.14 0.13
CA LEU A 41 -2.02 2.99 -0.61
C LEU A 41 -3.26 2.22 -1.08
N ILE A 42 -3.12 0.97 -1.52
CA ILE A 42 -4.24 0.11 -1.92
C ILE A 42 -5.15 -0.13 -0.71
N GLU A 43 -4.58 -0.48 0.44
CA GLU A 43 -5.36 -0.70 1.66
C GLU A 43 -6.12 0.56 2.09
N LEU A 44 -5.45 1.72 2.10
CA LEU A 44 -6.10 3.00 2.39
C LEU A 44 -7.22 3.32 1.40
N THR A 45 -7.01 3.08 0.11
CA THR A 45 -8.00 3.29 -0.94
C THR A 45 -9.23 2.40 -0.75
N VAL A 46 -9.03 1.14 -0.35
CA VAL A 46 -10.13 0.20 -0.04
C VAL A 46 -10.95 0.73 1.13
N ILE A 47 -10.29 1.17 2.21
CA ILE A 47 -10.98 1.75 3.38
C ILE A 47 -11.75 3.03 3.00
N ASP A 48 -11.19 3.89 2.16
CA ASP A 48 -11.87 5.09 1.66
C ASP A 48 -13.11 4.75 0.82
N ASN A 49 -13.03 3.72 -0.03
CA ASN A 49 -14.16 3.26 -0.80
C ASN A 49 -15.28 2.72 0.10
N ILE A 50 -14.91 1.94 1.14
CA ILE A 50 -15.85 1.46 2.15
C ILE A 50 -16.50 2.64 2.89
N GLN A 51 -15.73 3.65 3.27
CA GLN A 51 -16.22 4.85 3.95
C GLN A 51 -17.26 5.60 3.09
N LEU A 52 -16.99 5.78 1.80
CA LEU A 52 -17.90 6.43 0.86
C LEU A 52 -19.21 5.65 0.72
N GLN A 53 -19.13 4.35 0.44
CA GLN A 53 -20.31 3.49 0.27
C GLN A 53 -21.14 3.40 1.56
N ALA A 54 -20.49 3.28 2.72
CA ALA A 54 -21.15 3.26 4.02
C ALA A 54 -21.87 4.59 4.31
N SER A 55 -21.23 5.72 4.02
CA SER A 55 -21.84 7.04 4.19
C SER A 55 -23.05 7.23 3.27
N LEU A 56 -22.96 6.76 2.02
CA LEU A 56 -24.04 6.81 1.04
C LEU A 56 -25.24 5.98 1.50
N LYS A 57 -25.01 4.72 1.90
CA LYS A 57 -26.06 3.83 2.40
C LYS A 57 -26.72 4.38 3.67
N TYR A 58 -25.94 4.95 4.59
CA TYR A 58 -26.50 5.63 5.77
C TYR A 58 -27.39 6.82 5.36
N SER A 59 -26.96 7.62 4.38
CA SER A 59 -27.76 8.74 3.88
C SER A 59 -29.09 8.29 3.26
N GLN A 60 -29.10 7.17 2.54
CA GLN A 60 -30.27 6.68 1.81
C GLN A 60 -31.25 5.92 2.71
N GLN A 61 -30.74 5.08 3.61
CA GLN A 61 -31.55 4.08 4.32
C GLN A 61 -31.51 4.26 5.85
N LYS A 62 -30.74 5.23 6.36
CA LYS A 62 -30.43 5.38 7.80
C LYS A 62 -29.90 4.09 8.44
N ALA A 63 -29.23 3.25 7.64
CA ALA A 63 -28.68 1.98 8.06
C ALA A 63 -27.47 2.20 8.99
N HIS A 64 -27.69 2.01 10.30
CA HIS A 64 -26.64 2.17 11.31
C HIS A 64 -25.65 1.01 11.37
N ASN A 65 -26.06 -0.19 10.94
CA ASN A 65 -25.21 -1.36 10.92
C ASN A 65 -25.31 -1.99 9.53
N GLN A 66 -24.19 -2.08 8.82
CA GLN A 66 -24.20 -2.40 7.40
C GLN A 66 -22.94 -3.12 6.96
N THR A 67 -23.13 -4.07 6.05
CA THR A 67 -22.03 -4.74 5.37
C THR A 67 -21.73 -4.03 4.05
N VAL A 68 -20.46 -3.71 3.82
CA VAL A 68 -19.96 -3.08 2.60
C VAL A 68 -18.77 -3.91 2.11
N GLY A 69 -18.99 -4.70 1.05
CA GLY A 69 -18.04 -5.73 0.63
C GLY A 69 -17.83 -6.76 1.74
N GLU A 70 -16.58 -6.97 2.13
CA GLU A 70 -16.18 -7.85 3.23
C GLU A 70 -16.11 -7.12 4.59
N ALA A 71 -16.35 -5.80 4.62
CA ALA A 71 -16.27 -5.01 5.83
C ALA A 71 -17.63 -4.91 6.54
N ASN A 72 -17.60 -5.04 7.86
CA ASN A 72 -18.74 -4.69 8.70
C ASN A 72 -18.57 -3.26 9.21
N VAL A 73 -19.56 -2.40 8.96
CA VAL A 73 -19.50 -0.97 9.26
C VAL A 73 -20.64 -0.58 10.19
N ILE A 74 -20.28 0.03 11.32
CA ILE A 74 -21.22 0.57 12.30
C ILE A 74 -21.11 2.09 12.31
N VAL A 75 -22.25 2.77 12.14
CA VAL A 75 -22.38 4.23 12.24
C VAL A 75 -22.68 4.59 13.70
N THR A 76 -21.77 5.32 14.34
CA THR A 76 -21.91 5.78 15.73
C THR A 76 -21.75 7.29 15.78
N GLY A 77 -22.86 8.02 15.89
CA GLY A 77 -22.88 9.48 15.78
C GLY A 77 -22.31 9.92 14.42
N ASN A 78 -21.23 10.70 14.44
CA ASN A 78 -20.58 11.23 13.24
C ASN A 78 -19.39 10.36 12.77
N LYS A 79 -19.30 9.11 13.24
CA LYS A 79 -18.18 8.21 12.96
C LYS A 79 -18.66 6.89 12.36
N LEU A 80 -17.78 6.30 11.56
CA LEU A 80 -17.87 4.97 11.01
C LEU A 80 -16.81 4.10 11.67
N LEU A 81 -17.25 3.03 12.33
CA LEU A 81 -16.41 1.95 12.81
C LEU A 81 -16.40 0.87 11.72
N ILE A 82 -15.33 0.81 10.96
CA ILE A 82 -15.14 -0.13 9.85
C ILE A 82 -14.29 -1.28 10.36
N ASN A 83 -14.83 -2.49 10.44
CA ASN A 83 -14.08 -3.71 10.68
C ASN A 83 -13.81 -4.39 9.34
N TYR A 84 -12.55 -4.34 8.90
CA TYR A 84 -12.10 -4.91 7.63
C TYR A 84 -10.87 -5.77 7.87
N ASN A 85 -10.89 -7.02 7.39
CA ASN A 85 -9.79 -7.97 7.54
C ASN A 85 -9.29 -8.15 8.99
N GLY A 86 -10.21 -8.13 9.96
CA GLY A 86 -9.90 -8.24 11.39
C GLY A 86 -9.35 -6.97 12.06
N THR A 87 -9.11 -5.91 11.28
CA THR A 87 -8.63 -4.62 11.79
C THR A 87 -9.78 -3.61 11.87
N ARG A 88 -9.86 -2.90 12.99
CA ARG A 88 -10.87 -1.86 13.20
C ARG A 88 -10.31 -0.48 12.83
N HIS A 89 -10.93 0.15 11.86
CA HIS A 89 -10.64 1.52 11.44
C HIS A 89 -11.77 2.45 11.88
N THR A 90 -11.41 3.62 12.41
CA THR A 90 -12.38 4.68 12.72
C THR A 90 -12.25 5.77 11.65
N ARG A 91 -13.35 6.03 10.95
CA ARG A 91 -13.46 7.08 9.93
C ARG A 91 -14.59 8.04 10.26
N GLN A 92 -14.57 9.22 9.66
CA GLN A 92 -15.69 10.16 9.79
C GLN A 92 -16.83 9.77 8.86
N LEU A 93 -18.06 9.92 9.32
CA LEU A 93 -19.23 9.84 8.47
C LEU A 93 -19.20 11.05 7.52
N LEU A 94 -19.26 10.81 6.21
CA LEU A 94 -19.12 11.88 5.20
C LEU A 94 -20.43 12.63 4.93
N VAL A 95 -21.52 12.23 5.61
CA VAL A 95 -22.84 12.86 5.50
C VAL A 95 -23.26 13.37 6.87
N LYS A 96 -24.01 14.48 6.89
CA LYS A 96 -24.52 15.03 8.16
C LYS A 96 -25.52 14.05 8.77
N PRO A 97 -25.37 13.67 10.05
CA PRO A 97 -26.45 13.02 10.77
C PRO A 97 -27.62 14.00 10.82
N THR A 98 -28.77 13.56 10.31
CA THR A 98 -30.07 14.25 10.46
C THR A 98 -30.72 13.83 11.75
#